data_AF-A0A486V4X5-F1
#
_entry.id   AF-A0A486V4X5-F1
#
_cell.length_a   1.000
_cell.length_b   1.000
_cell.length_c   1.000
_cell.angle_alpha   90.00
_cell.angle_beta   90.00
_cell.angle_gamma   90.00
#
_symmetry.space_group_name_H-M   'P 1'
#
loop_
_entity.id
_entity.type
_entity.pdbx_description
1 polymer ?
#
loop_
_entity_poly.entity_id
_entity_poly.type
_entity_poly.pdbx_seq_one_letter_code
_entity_poly.pdbx_strand_id
1 'polypeptide(L)'
;MTTDITELAQRMKAAAGKATQGEWWADEVKNEGCYGSGDDCVEGFTSYAIYGSDGQTLFDSLNSDAACICEEYDGEGHVAWDETAQSNAEFIALANPANILALVEALENSESRLHEVAVACATAEQALEKALQRIIELVARKEKRLHVPYAYLRESDGQIQISIGAERPSDRSGGYATPWFPIYTAAGIKVEAG
;
A
#
# COMPACT_ATOMS: atom_id res chain seq x y z
N MET A 1 -6.87 -6.03 -23.14
CA MET A 1 -6.65 -7.20 -22.27
C MET A 1 -5.88 -6.69 -21.07
N THR A 2 -6.46 -6.73 -19.86
CA THR A 2 -5.71 -6.50 -18.62
C THR A 2 -5.08 -7.83 -18.24
N THR A 3 -3.77 -7.93 -18.41
CA THR A 3 -3.00 -9.10 -17.93
C THR A 3 -3.05 -9.11 -16.41
N ASP A 4 -3.47 -10.23 -15.82
CA ASP A 4 -3.33 -10.45 -14.38
C ASP A 4 -1.83 -10.45 -14.03
N ILE A 5 -1.42 -9.51 -13.17
CA ILE A 5 -0.02 -9.29 -12.84
C ILE A 5 0.60 -10.49 -12.11
N THR A 6 -0.19 -11.21 -11.31
CA THR A 6 0.27 -12.39 -10.58
C THR A 6 0.48 -13.55 -11.54
N GLU A 7 -0.41 -13.74 -12.52
CA GLU A 7 -0.23 -14.74 -13.58
C GLU A 7 1.02 -14.43 -14.42
N LEU A 8 1.23 -13.16 -14.78
CA LEU A 8 2.41 -12.72 -15.53
C LEU A 8 3.70 -12.98 -14.75
N ALA A 9 3.73 -12.64 -13.45
CA ALA A 9 4.89 -12.86 -12.59
C ALA A 9 5.27 -14.35 -12.53
N GLN A 10 4.29 -15.24 -12.36
CA GLN A 10 4.55 -16.69 -12.34
C GLN A 10 5.04 -17.22 -13.68
N ARG A 11 4.47 -16.74 -14.79
CA ARG A 11 4.93 -17.12 -16.14
C ARG A 11 6.35 -16.63 -16.41
N MET A 12 6.67 -15.41 -16.02
CA MET A 12 8.02 -14.82 -16.13
C MET A 12 9.04 -15.59 -15.28
N LYS A 13 8.69 -15.91 -14.03
CA LYS A 13 9.52 -16.73 -13.13
C LYS A 13 9.79 -18.12 -13.71
N ALA A 14 8.77 -18.77 -14.25
CA ALA A 14 8.90 -20.09 -14.88
C ALA A 14 9.74 -20.05 -16.18
N ALA A 15 9.63 -18.98 -16.97
CA ALA A 15 10.45 -18.78 -18.16
C ALA A 15 11.92 -18.52 -17.78
N ALA A 16 12.17 -17.62 -16.82
CA ALA A 16 13.50 -17.30 -16.33
C ALA A 16 14.21 -18.54 -15.73
N GLY A 17 13.49 -19.39 -15.00
CA GLY A 17 14.05 -20.64 -14.46
C GLY A 17 14.45 -21.69 -15.51
N LYS A 18 14.00 -21.54 -16.77
CA LYS A 18 14.35 -22.44 -17.89
C LYS A 18 15.41 -21.86 -18.82
N ALA A 19 15.61 -20.54 -18.79
CA ALA A 19 16.57 -19.84 -19.62
C ALA A 19 18.01 -20.12 -19.16
N THR A 20 19.00 -19.68 -19.95
CA THR A 20 20.41 -19.73 -19.54
C THR A 20 20.62 -18.91 -18.29
N GLN A 21 21.14 -19.53 -17.23
CA GLN A 21 21.24 -18.89 -15.92
C GLN A 21 22.40 -17.88 -15.84
N GLY A 22 22.27 -16.94 -14.92
CA GLY A 22 23.24 -15.87 -14.68
C GLY A 22 22.91 -14.58 -15.42
N GLU A 23 23.76 -13.58 -15.22
CA GLU A 23 23.67 -12.28 -15.90
C GLU A 23 23.93 -12.42 -17.39
N TRP A 24 23.14 -11.71 -18.19
CA TRP A 24 23.38 -11.58 -19.62
C TRP A 24 23.84 -10.16 -19.92
N TRP A 25 24.66 -10.01 -20.94
CA TRP A 25 25.15 -8.73 -21.41
C TRP A 25 25.10 -8.69 -22.95
N ALA A 26 24.99 -7.48 -23.49
CA ALA A 26 24.99 -7.23 -24.92
C ALA A 26 26.30 -6.56 -25.32
N ASP A 27 26.76 -6.83 -26.54
CA ASP A 27 27.92 -6.16 -27.11
C ASP A 27 27.83 -6.09 -28.64
N GLU A 28 28.60 -5.19 -29.22
CA GLU A 28 28.78 -5.07 -30.66
C GLU A 28 29.62 -6.22 -31.22
N VAL A 29 29.27 -6.65 -32.43
CA VAL A 29 30.01 -7.65 -33.18
C VAL A 29 30.29 -7.08 -34.55
N LYS A 30 31.57 -6.93 -34.86
CA LYS A 30 32.05 -6.47 -36.18
C LYS A 30 32.05 -7.64 -37.13
N ASN A 31 31.38 -7.46 -38.28
CA ASN A 31 31.26 -8.49 -39.29
C ASN A 31 31.91 -8.03 -40.59
N GLU A 32 32.51 -9.00 -41.26
CA GLU A 32 33.01 -8.86 -42.63
C GLU A 32 31.84 -9.06 -43.61
N GLY A 33 31.75 -8.21 -44.64
CA GLY A 33 30.73 -8.33 -45.68
C GLY A 33 30.54 -7.04 -46.46
N CYS A 34 30.16 -7.14 -47.73
CA CYS A 34 29.89 -5.99 -48.58
C CYS A 34 28.39 -5.72 -48.69
N TYR A 35 27.97 -4.46 -48.59
CA TYR A 35 26.59 -4.01 -48.83
C TYR A 35 26.57 -2.80 -49.77
N GLY A 36 25.40 -2.55 -50.35
CA GLY A 36 25.25 -1.60 -51.46
C GLY A 36 25.22 -2.29 -52.82
N SER A 37 25.30 -1.53 -53.91
CA SER A 37 25.25 -2.07 -55.27
C SER A 37 26.18 -1.29 -56.19
N GLY A 38 26.90 -2.00 -57.06
CA GLY A 38 27.82 -1.40 -58.02
C GLY A 38 29.22 -1.16 -57.43
N ASP A 39 29.93 -0.19 -58.01
CA ASP A 39 31.31 0.13 -57.65
C ASP A 39 31.42 0.87 -56.29
N ASP A 40 30.29 1.34 -55.74
CA ASP A 40 30.18 2.03 -54.45
C ASP A 40 29.83 1.07 -53.29
N CYS A 41 30.18 -0.21 -53.41
CA CYS A 41 29.97 -1.18 -52.33
C CYS A 41 30.83 -0.81 -51.11
N VAL A 42 30.25 -0.89 -49.92
CA VAL A 42 30.97 -0.65 -48.66
C VAL A 42 31.16 -1.95 -47.89
N GLU A 43 32.30 -2.08 -47.23
CA GLU A 43 32.72 -3.26 -46.47
C GLU A 43 32.55 -3.05 -44.97
N GLY A 44 32.07 -4.08 -44.30
CA GLY A 44 32.02 -4.17 -42.85
C GLY A 44 30.75 -3.56 -42.25
N PHE A 45 30.14 -4.26 -41.29
CA PHE A 45 28.98 -3.74 -40.56
C PHE A 45 28.93 -4.27 -39.12
N THR A 46 28.31 -3.50 -38.25
CA THR A 46 28.13 -3.81 -36.83
C THR A 46 26.78 -4.46 -36.58
N SER A 47 26.81 -5.67 -36.05
CA SER A 47 25.66 -6.38 -35.49
C SER A 47 25.75 -6.42 -33.96
N TYR A 48 24.75 -6.98 -33.29
CA TYR A 48 24.75 -7.10 -31.84
C TYR A 48 24.53 -8.54 -31.41
N ALA A 49 25.18 -8.93 -30.31
CA ALA A 49 25.04 -10.26 -29.73
C ALA A 49 24.76 -10.16 -28.24
N ILE A 50 24.05 -11.17 -27.73
CA ILE A 50 23.76 -11.36 -26.32
C ILE A 50 24.62 -12.52 -25.83
N TYR A 51 25.31 -12.30 -24.72
CA TYR A 51 26.24 -13.24 -24.13
C TYR A 51 25.76 -13.66 -22.74
N GLY A 52 26.03 -14.91 -22.39
CA GLY A 52 25.84 -15.44 -21.05
C GLY A 52 26.94 -14.98 -20.09
N SER A 53 26.73 -15.28 -18.81
CA SER A 53 27.70 -14.97 -17.75
C SER A 53 29.06 -15.66 -17.91
N ASP A 54 29.12 -16.72 -18.72
CA ASP A 54 30.33 -17.46 -19.09
C ASP A 54 30.98 -16.98 -20.39
N GLY A 55 30.42 -15.94 -21.02
CA GLY A 55 30.89 -15.39 -22.28
C GLY A 55 30.45 -16.17 -23.52
N GLN A 56 29.60 -17.22 -23.39
CA GLN A 56 29.02 -17.88 -24.55
C GLN A 56 28.01 -16.97 -25.25
N THR A 57 28.08 -16.88 -26.58
CA THR A 57 27.05 -16.21 -27.40
C THR A 57 25.74 -17.00 -27.31
N LEU A 58 24.69 -16.37 -26.80
CA LEU A 58 23.36 -16.95 -26.69
C LEU A 58 22.53 -16.68 -27.94
N PHE A 59 22.59 -15.44 -28.43
CA PHE A 59 21.87 -14.98 -29.61
C PHE A 59 22.70 -13.90 -30.32
N ASP A 60 22.57 -13.81 -31.64
CA ASP A 60 23.11 -12.72 -32.45
C ASP A 60 22.01 -12.15 -33.36
N SER A 61 22.25 -10.95 -33.90
CA SER A 61 21.30 -10.26 -34.78
C SER A 61 21.55 -10.47 -36.27
N LEU A 62 22.49 -11.33 -36.67
CA LEU A 62 22.95 -11.44 -38.06
C LEU A 62 21.86 -11.88 -39.05
N ASN A 63 20.88 -12.64 -38.57
CA ASN A 63 19.77 -13.16 -39.39
C ASN A 63 18.42 -12.53 -38.98
N SER A 64 18.44 -11.32 -38.43
CA SER A 64 17.22 -10.62 -38.04
C SER A 64 16.52 -10.00 -39.26
N ASP A 65 15.28 -10.42 -39.54
CA ASP A 65 14.43 -9.77 -40.55
C ASP A 65 13.90 -8.40 -40.08
N ALA A 66 14.14 -8.02 -38.82
CA ALA A 66 13.77 -6.73 -38.25
C ALA A 66 14.92 -5.69 -38.32
N ALA A 67 16.05 -6.05 -38.94
CA ALA A 67 17.21 -5.18 -39.02
C ALA A 67 16.88 -3.82 -39.64
N CYS A 68 17.33 -2.75 -39.00
CA CYS A 68 17.27 -1.40 -39.56
C CYS A 68 18.69 -0.85 -39.62
N ILE A 69 19.27 -0.84 -40.82
CA ILE A 69 20.65 -0.42 -41.03
C ILE A 69 20.73 1.10 -41.06
N CYS A 70 21.48 1.64 -40.11
CA CYS A 70 21.89 3.03 -40.07
C CYS A 70 23.34 3.13 -40.52
N GLU A 71 23.67 4.24 -41.15
CA GLU A 71 25.00 4.53 -41.68
C GLU A 71 25.44 5.93 -41.24
N GLU A 72 26.67 6.05 -40.78
CA GLU A 72 27.31 7.33 -40.45
C GLU A 72 28.68 7.40 -41.11
N TYR A 73 28.96 8.56 -41.72
CA TYR A 73 30.27 8.92 -42.23
C TYR A 73 30.86 9.95 -41.29
N ASP A 74 31.84 9.53 -40.49
CA ASP A 74 32.61 10.46 -39.67
C ASP A 74 33.99 10.71 -40.31
N GLY A 75 34.78 11.59 -39.71
CA GLY A 75 36.12 11.92 -40.20
C GLY A 75 37.14 10.78 -40.08
N GLU A 76 36.76 9.65 -39.46
CA GLU A 76 37.60 8.49 -39.17
C GLU A 76 37.18 7.24 -39.97
N GLY A 77 35.98 7.21 -40.54
CA GLY A 77 35.51 6.14 -41.41
C GLY A 77 34.00 6.17 -41.72
N HIS A 78 33.53 5.11 -42.38
CA HIS A 78 32.11 4.83 -42.55
C HIS A 78 31.75 3.66 -41.65
N VAL A 79 30.67 3.81 -40.90
CA VAL A 79 30.15 2.78 -40.00
C VAL A 79 28.70 2.50 -40.35
N ALA A 80 28.37 1.23 -40.59
CA ALA A 80 27.00 0.76 -40.62
C ALA A 80 26.68 -0.07 -39.39
N TRP A 81 25.52 0.13 -38.78
CA TRP A 81 25.05 -0.68 -37.66
C TRP A 81 23.55 -0.95 -37.74
N ASP A 82 23.11 -2.05 -37.12
CA ASP A 82 21.69 -2.35 -36.95
C ASP A 82 21.14 -1.67 -35.69
N GLU A 83 20.47 -0.53 -35.86
CA GLU A 83 19.90 0.27 -34.76
C GLU A 83 18.81 -0.49 -33.98
N THR A 84 18.02 -1.30 -34.68
CA THR A 84 16.99 -2.13 -34.05
C THR A 84 17.62 -3.22 -33.20
N ALA A 85 18.68 -3.87 -33.69
CA ALA A 85 19.39 -4.88 -32.92
C ALA A 85 20.08 -4.29 -31.68
N GLN A 86 20.65 -3.10 -31.76
CA GLN A 86 21.22 -2.41 -30.60
C GLN A 86 20.19 -2.29 -29.47
N SER A 87 19.04 -1.69 -29.79
CA SER A 87 17.95 -1.46 -28.83
C SER A 87 17.40 -2.75 -28.26
N ASN A 88 17.21 -3.77 -29.09
CA ASN A 88 16.69 -5.06 -28.66
C ASN A 88 17.70 -5.83 -27.80
N ALA A 89 18.98 -5.80 -28.14
CA ALA A 89 20.03 -6.47 -27.38
C ALA A 89 20.16 -5.87 -25.97
N GLU A 90 20.15 -4.54 -25.85
CA GLU A 90 20.13 -3.84 -24.56
C GLU A 90 18.90 -4.23 -23.71
N PHE A 91 17.71 -4.23 -24.32
CA PHE A 91 16.49 -4.62 -23.64
C PHE A 91 16.55 -6.07 -23.11
N ILE A 92 17.00 -7.01 -23.95
CA ILE A 92 17.06 -8.44 -23.58
C ILE A 92 18.13 -8.68 -22.51
N ALA A 93 19.30 -8.03 -22.63
CA ALA A 93 20.36 -8.12 -21.62
C ALA A 93 19.90 -7.59 -20.25
N LEU A 94 19.12 -6.50 -20.24
CA LEU A 94 18.52 -5.98 -19.01
C LEU A 94 17.41 -6.90 -18.47
N ALA A 95 16.55 -7.43 -19.35
CA ALA A 95 15.46 -8.33 -18.99
C ALA A 95 15.91 -9.80 -18.80
N ASN A 96 17.18 -10.01 -18.46
CA ASN A 96 17.76 -11.34 -18.31
C ASN A 96 17.11 -12.14 -17.17
N PRO A 97 17.32 -13.47 -17.13
CA PRO A 97 16.71 -14.34 -16.13
C PRO A 97 17.00 -13.95 -14.68
N ALA A 98 18.22 -13.48 -14.37
CA ALA A 98 18.58 -13.07 -13.02
C ALA A 98 17.76 -11.83 -12.57
N ASN A 99 17.66 -10.82 -13.44
CA ASN A 99 16.88 -9.61 -13.18
C ASN A 99 15.38 -9.89 -13.08
N ILE A 100 14.84 -10.76 -13.93
CA ILE A 100 13.43 -11.16 -13.87
C ILE A 100 13.12 -11.92 -12.57
N LEU A 101 13.98 -12.84 -12.13
CA LEU A 101 13.79 -13.56 -10.87
C LEU A 101 13.83 -12.61 -9.68
N ALA A 102 14.80 -11.69 -9.65
CA ALA A 102 14.90 -10.68 -8.60
C ALA A 102 13.66 -9.76 -8.54
N LEU A 103 13.15 -9.34 -9.71
CA LEU A 103 11.94 -8.53 -9.79
C LEU A 103 10.70 -9.28 -9.27
N VAL A 104 10.54 -10.55 -9.65
CA VAL A 104 9.40 -11.35 -9.18
C VAL A 104 9.49 -11.63 -7.68
N GLU A 105 10.68 -11.92 -7.15
CA GLU A 105 10.88 -12.10 -5.71
C GLU A 105 10.52 -10.81 -4.94
N ALA A 106 10.96 -9.64 -5.43
CA ALA A 106 10.59 -8.36 -4.83
C ALA A 106 9.07 -8.12 -4.84
N LEU A 107 8.40 -8.51 -5.92
CA LEU A 107 6.95 -8.41 -6.05
C LEU A 107 6.22 -9.33 -5.06
N GLU A 108 6.59 -10.61 -5.00
CA GLU A 108 6.02 -11.61 -4.07
C GLU A 108 6.19 -11.15 -2.61
N ASN A 109 7.36 -10.60 -2.26
CA ASN A 109 7.62 -10.02 -0.94
C ASN A 109 6.76 -8.79 -0.65
N SER A 110 6.54 -7.94 -1.65
CA SER A 110 5.67 -6.76 -1.52
C SER A 110 4.22 -7.17 -1.25
N GLU A 111 3.70 -8.14 -2.00
CA GLU A 111 2.34 -8.66 -1.82
C GLU A 111 2.14 -9.30 -0.44
N SER A 112 3.13 -10.08 0.02
CA SER A 112 3.09 -10.67 1.38
C SER A 112 3.00 -9.57 2.46
N ARG A 113 3.81 -8.52 2.35
CA ARG A 113 3.79 -7.39 3.30
C ARG A 113 2.46 -6.64 3.27
N LEU A 114 1.85 -6.46 2.10
CA LEU A 114 0.52 -5.85 1.99
C LEU A 114 -0.54 -6.70 2.69
N HIS A 115 -0.48 -8.03 2.54
CA HIS A 115 -1.38 -8.94 3.23
C HIS A 115 -1.22 -8.85 4.76
N GLU A 116 0.02 -8.85 5.26
CA GLU A 116 0.31 -8.69 6.69
C GLU A 116 -0.25 -7.37 7.26
N VAL A 117 -0.05 -6.26 6.54
CA VAL A 117 -0.57 -4.95 6.93
C VAL A 117 -2.10 -4.96 6.93
N ALA A 118 -2.74 -5.56 5.93
CA ALA A 118 -4.20 -5.66 5.87
C ALA A 118 -4.76 -6.44 7.08
N VAL A 119 -4.11 -7.56 7.45
CA VAL A 119 -4.49 -8.33 8.64
C VAL A 119 -4.29 -7.51 9.92
N ALA A 120 -3.15 -6.84 10.06
CA ALA A 120 -2.87 -5.99 11.22
C ALA A 120 -3.92 -4.87 11.36
N CYS A 121 -4.28 -4.19 10.28
CA CYS A 121 -5.33 -3.17 10.27
C CYS A 121 -6.68 -3.75 10.71
N ALA A 122 -7.11 -4.89 10.16
CA ALA A 122 -8.36 -5.54 10.53
C ALA A 122 -8.40 -5.89 12.03
N THR A 123 -7.29 -6.37 12.59
CA THR A 123 -7.20 -6.65 14.04
C THR A 123 -7.25 -5.38 14.90
N ALA A 124 -6.63 -4.30 14.45
CA ALA A 124 -6.65 -3.01 15.13
C ALA A 124 -8.05 -2.40 15.12
N GLU A 125 -8.76 -2.49 13.98
CA GLU A 125 -10.17 -2.08 13.86
C GLU A 125 -11.06 -2.84 14.84
N GLN A 126 -10.92 -4.17 14.92
CA GLN A 126 -11.69 -4.97 15.86
C GLN A 126 -11.38 -4.62 17.33
N ALA A 127 -10.11 -4.31 17.64
CA ALA A 127 -9.71 -3.88 18.98
C ALA A 127 -10.32 -2.51 19.34
N LEU A 128 -10.36 -1.58 18.39
CA LEU A 128 -11.00 -0.27 18.54
C LEU A 128 -12.52 -0.44 18.75
N GLU A 129 -13.14 -1.29 17.93
CA GLU A 129 -14.41 -2.01 18.15
C GLU A 129 -14.76 -2.19 19.64
N LYS A 130 -14.03 -3.13 20.21
CA LYS A 130 -14.22 -3.61 21.59
C LYS A 130 -13.94 -2.51 22.61
N ALA A 131 -12.93 -1.67 22.38
CA ALA A 131 -12.60 -0.56 23.26
C ALA A 131 -13.74 0.47 23.33
N LEU A 132 -14.35 0.81 22.19
CA LEU A 132 -15.51 1.71 22.13
C LEU A 132 -16.71 1.11 22.87
N GLN A 133 -17.03 -0.17 22.65
CA GLN A 133 -18.09 -0.87 23.39
C GLN A 133 -17.85 -0.84 24.90
N ARG A 134 -16.60 -1.05 25.33
CA ARG A 134 -16.23 -0.99 26.75
C ARG A 134 -16.39 0.42 27.32
N ILE A 135 -16.03 1.47 26.57
CA ILE A 135 -16.23 2.86 26.99
C ILE A 135 -17.71 3.15 27.18
N ILE A 136 -18.57 2.77 26.23
CA ILE A 136 -20.02 2.93 26.32
C ILE A 136 -20.56 2.28 27.61
N GLU A 137 -20.14 1.05 27.89
CA GLU A 137 -20.55 0.33 29.10
C GLU A 137 -20.09 1.04 30.38
N LEU A 138 -18.85 1.52 30.42
CA LEU A 138 -18.30 2.24 31.57
C LEU A 138 -18.99 3.58 31.80
N VAL A 139 -19.31 4.32 30.73
CA VAL A 139 -20.07 5.57 30.80
C VAL A 139 -21.47 5.30 31.37
N ALA A 140 -22.19 4.32 30.84
CA ALA A 140 -23.52 3.96 31.33
C ALA A 140 -23.50 3.50 32.81
N ARG A 141 -22.46 2.75 33.22
CA ARG A 141 -22.27 2.36 34.63
C ARG A 141 -21.98 3.58 35.52
N LYS A 142 -21.22 4.55 35.04
CA LYS A 142 -20.90 5.78 35.78
C LYS A 142 -22.14 6.66 35.94
N GLU A 143 -22.94 6.82 34.89
CA GLU A 143 -24.21 7.54 34.95
C GLU A 143 -25.17 6.93 35.96
N LYS A 144 -25.34 5.60 35.97
CA LYS A 144 -26.17 4.91 36.97
C LYS A 144 -25.67 5.06 38.41
N ARG A 145 -24.36 5.19 38.61
CA ARG A 145 -23.75 5.40 39.93
C ARG A 145 -23.81 6.85 40.41
N LEU A 146 -24.15 7.79 39.53
CA LEU A 146 -24.28 9.19 39.92
C LEU A 146 -25.58 9.34 40.73
N HIS A 147 -25.47 9.39 42.06
CA HIS A 147 -26.64 9.66 42.90
C HIS A 147 -27.18 11.04 42.61
N VAL A 148 -28.47 11.11 42.27
CA VAL A 148 -29.21 12.37 42.27
C VAL A 148 -29.27 12.82 43.73
N PRO A 149 -28.63 13.95 44.09
CA PRO A 149 -28.60 14.39 45.47
C PRO A 149 -30.04 14.63 45.94
N TYR A 150 -30.41 13.95 47.02
CA TYR A 150 -31.69 14.19 47.65
C TYR A 150 -31.60 15.51 48.42
N ALA A 151 -32.60 16.36 48.23
CA ALA A 151 -32.77 17.56 49.02
C ALA A 151 -34.24 17.68 49.41
N TYR A 152 -34.52 18.12 50.64
CA TYR A 152 -35.88 18.44 51.11
C TYR A 152 -35.85 19.52 52.19
N LEU A 153 -36.96 20.28 52.25
CA LEU A 153 -37.24 21.24 53.30
C LEU A 153 -38.27 20.64 54.25
N ARG A 154 -38.09 20.84 55.56
CA ARG A 154 -39.12 20.58 56.56
C ARG A 154 -39.16 21.72 57.57
N GLU A 155 -40.33 21.94 58.15
CA GLU A 155 -40.49 22.80 59.33
C GLU A 155 -40.49 21.92 60.59
N SER A 156 -39.69 22.30 61.58
CA SER A 156 -39.64 21.65 62.90
C SER A 156 -39.50 22.75 63.96
N ASP A 157 -40.43 22.81 64.91
CA ASP A 157 -40.43 23.78 66.03
C ASP A 157 -40.27 25.25 65.61
N GLY A 158 -40.94 25.65 64.53
CA GLY A 158 -40.91 27.03 63.99
C GLY A 158 -39.61 27.41 63.27
N GLN A 159 -38.71 26.45 63.02
CA GLN A 159 -37.51 26.62 62.22
C GLN A 159 -37.57 25.78 60.94
N ILE A 160 -37.13 26.38 59.82
CA ILE A 160 -36.97 25.68 58.54
C ILE A 160 -35.62 24.96 58.55
N GLN A 161 -35.65 23.64 58.32
CA GLN A 161 -34.46 22.81 58.19
C GLN A 161 -34.28 22.36 56.74
N ILE A 162 -33.06 22.46 56.22
CA ILE A 162 -32.65 21.97 54.90
C ILE A 162 -31.78 20.73 55.08
N SER A 163 -32.12 19.64 54.41
CA SER A 163 -31.29 18.44 54.35
C SER A 163 -30.88 18.16 52.91
N ILE A 164 -29.57 18.00 52.66
CA ILE A 164 -28.98 17.68 51.35
C ILE A 164 -28.04 16.50 51.55
N GLY A 165 -28.20 15.43 50.78
CA GLY A 165 -27.39 14.21 50.94
C GLY A 165 -27.43 13.29 49.74
N ALA A 166 -26.52 12.30 49.74
CA ALA A 166 -26.41 11.29 48.69
C ALA A 166 -27.48 10.18 48.83
N GLU A 167 -28.05 10.00 50.01
CA GLU A 167 -29.07 8.97 50.32
C GLU A 167 -30.33 9.62 50.92
N ARG A 168 -31.50 9.06 50.58
CA ARG A 168 -32.79 9.51 51.09
C ARG A 168 -33.01 9.01 52.52
N PRO A 169 -33.21 9.89 53.54
CA PRO A 169 -33.47 9.46 54.91
C PRO A 169 -34.73 8.59 55.04
N SER A 170 -34.71 7.62 55.95
CA SER A 170 -35.81 6.67 56.18
C SER A 170 -37.00 7.26 56.94
N ASP A 171 -36.78 8.33 57.71
CA ASP A 171 -37.81 8.97 58.53
C ASP A 171 -38.52 10.10 57.75
N ARG A 172 -39.86 10.08 57.79
CA ARG A 172 -40.76 10.72 56.81
C ARG A 172 -41.75 11.72 57.40
N SER A 173 -41.64 12.10 58.68
CA SER A 173 -42.58 13.03 59.29
C SER A 173 -42.27 14.50 58.95
N GLY A 174 -43.25 15.20 58.37
CA GLY A 174 -43.20 16.63 58.02
C GLY A 174 -43.46 16.88 56.52
N GLY A 175 -44.37 17.80 56.18
CA GLY A 175 -44.83 18.04 54.81
C GLY A 175 -43.71 18.34 53.80
N TYR A 176 -43.84 17.80 52.58
CA TYR A 176 -42.78 17.74 51.58
C TYR A 176 -42.83 18.90 50.58
N ALA A 177 -41.70 19.59 50.39
CA ALA A 177 -41.35 20.19 49.10
C ALA A 177 -39.92 19.81 48.75
N THR A 178 -39.68 19.29 47.54
CA THR A 178 -38.32 19.18 47.02
C THR A 178 -37.78 20.61 46.87
N PRO A 179 -36.60 21.01 47.38
CA PRO A 179 -36.11 22.39 47.33
C PRO A 179 -35.84 22.80 45.89
N TRP A 180 -35.59 21.81 45.04
CA TRP A 180 -35.45 21.94 43.61
C TRP A 180 -36.67 22.59 42.96
N PHE A 181 -37.90 22.19 43.32
CA PHE A 181 -39.11 22.73 42.67
C PHE A 181 -39.31 24.24 42.93
N PRO A 182 -39.25 24.76 44.17
CA PRO A 182 -39.25 26.20 44.43
C PRO A 182 -38.05 26.94 43.81
N ILE A 183 -36.84 26.37 43.83
CA ILE A 183 -35.64 27.02 43.26
C ILE A 183 -35.74 27.13 41.74
N TYR A 184 -36.14 26.06 41.03
CA TYR A 184 -36.32 26.09 39.58
C TYR A 184 -37.48 27.00 39.16
N THR A 185 -38.57 27.01 39.94
CA THR A 185 -39.72 27.90 39.71
C THR A 185 -39.33 29.37 39.90
N ALA A 186 -38.58 29.70 40.94
CA ALA A 186 -38.08 31.06 41.18
C ALA A 186 -37.04 31.50 40.13
N ALA A 187 -36.28 30.56 39.57
CA ALA A 187 -35.32 30.81 38.50
C ALA A 187 -35.94 30.81 37.08
N GLY A 188 -37.26 30.58 36.95
CA GLY A 188 -37.97 30.57 35.66
C GLY A 188 -37.74 29.33 34.79
N ILE A 189 -37.20 28.24 35.37
CA ILE A 189 -36.88 27.00 34.66
C ILE A 189 -38.08 26.05 34.79
N LYS A 190 -38.71 25.68 33.66
CA LYS A 190 -39.80 24.69 33.63
C LYS A 190 -39.25 23.29 33.87
N VAL A 191 -39.71 22.64 34.93
CA VAL A 191 -39.42 21.22 35.21
C VAL A 191 -40.69 20.43 34.93
N GLU A 192 -40.67 19.56 33.92
CA GLU A 192 -41.77 18.61 33.72
C GLU A 192 -41.62 17.45 34.71
N ALA A 193 -42.71 17.13 35.41
CA ALA A 193 -42.75 16.05 36.37
C ALA A 193 -42.78 14.71 35.63
N GLY A 194 -41.70 13.93 35.75
CA GLY A 194 -41.64 12.51 35.37
C GLY A 194 -41.98 11.60 36.54
#